data_AF-A0A395W5R6-F1
#
_entry.id   AF-A0A395W5R6-F1
#
_cell.length_a   1.000
_cell.length_b   1.000
_cell.length_c   1.000
_cell.angle_alpha   90.00
_cell.angle_beta   90.00
_cell.angle_gamma   90.00
#
_symmetry.space_group_name_H-M   'P 1'
#
loop_
_entity.id
_entity.type
_entity.pdbx_description
1 polymer ?
#
loop_
_entity_poly.entity_id
_entity_poly.type
_entity_poly.pdbx_seq_one_letter_code
_entity_poly.pdbx_strand_id
1 'polypeptide(L)' 'MRKGISYRTHVQDYGWQGYVYDGQQSGTSGQSKRLEGINIKLSPSLDGNVVYRTHVQDYG' A
#
# COMPACT_ATOMS: atom_id res chain seq x y z
N MET A 1 -20.58 3.34 -1.34
CA MET A 1 -19.75 2.12 -1.34
C MET A 1 -19.11 1.98 0.04
N ARG A 2 -19.15 0.79 0.65
CA ARG A 2 -18.48 0.53 1.93
C ARG A 2 -16.99 0.34 1.64
N LYS A 3 -16.13 1.08 2.36
CA LYS A 3 -14.68 0.93 2.25
C LYS A 3 -14.26 -0.35 2.96
N GLY A 4 -13.67 -1.30 2.23
CA GLY A 4 -13.29 -2.60 2.79
C GLY A 4 -11.90 -2.57 3.39
N ILE A 5 -10.96 -1.91 2.70
CA ILE A 5 -9.56 -1.82 3.08
C ILE A 5 -9.03 -0.40 2.87
N SER A 6 -8.16 0.04 3.77
CA SER A 6 -7.37 1.26 3.59
C SER A 6 -5.89 0.97 3.79
N TYR A 7 -5.05 1.63 3.03
CA TYR A 7 -3.62 1.38 3.07
C TYR A 7 -2.81 2.60 2.67
N ARG A 8 -1.57 2.66 3.16
CA ARG A 8 -0.59 3.68 2.80
C ARG A 8 0.81 3.08 2.66
N THR A 9 1.62 3.72 1.84
CA THR A 9 3.01 3.34 1.57
C THR A 9 3.96 4.37 2.15
N HIS A 10 5.06 3.92 2.75
CA HIS A 10 6.23 4.74 3.03
C HIS A 10 7.15 4.71 1.80
N VAL A 11 7.29 5.85 1.14
CA VAL A 11 8.13 5.99 -0.07
C VAL A 11 9.42 6.68 0.32
N GLN A 12 10.55 6.19 -0.21
CA GLN A 12 11.85 6.83 -0.04
C GLN A 12 11.76 8.35 -0.27
N ASP A 13 12.37 9.13 0.62
CA ASP A 13 12.41 10.60 0.66
C ASP A 13 11.05 11.31 0.91
N TYR A 14 9.92 10.64 0.69
CA TYR A 14 8.58 11.22 0.91
C TYR A 14 7.92 10.77 2.21
N GLY A 15 8.40 9.68 2.79
CA GLY A 15 7.84 9.11 4.00
C GLY A 15 6.44 8.53 3.80
N TRP A 16 5.66 8.46 4.88
CA TRP A 16 4.28 7.96 4.85
C TRP A 16 3.37 8.85 4.02
N GLN A 17 2.86 8.29 2.93
CA GLN A 17 1.84 8.95 2.11
C GLN A 17 0.45 8.85 2.76
N GLY A 18 -0.53 9.56 2.18
CA GLY A 18 -1.93 9.48 2.61
C GLY A 18 -2.53 8.08 2.46
N TYR A 19 -3.54 7.78 3.27
CA TYR A 19 -4.31 6.54 3.11
C TYR A 19 -5.14 6.61 1.83
N VAL A 20 -5.00 5.57 1.01
CA VAL A 20 -5.87 5.30 -0.12
C VAL A 20 -6.80 4.13 0.23
N TYR A 21 -7.83 3.93 -0.58
CA TYR A 21 -8.87 2.95 -0.32
C TYR A 21 -9.08 2.07 -1.54
N ASP A 22 -9.43 0.81 -1.32
CA ASP A 22 -10.05 -0.09 -2.30
C ASP A 22 -9.53 0.05 -3.75
N GLY A 23 -8.41 -0.63 -4.06
CA GLY A 23 -7.86 -0.68 -5.43
C GLY A 23 -7.13 0.59 -5.92
N GLN A 24 -7.17 1.70 -5.17
CA GLN A 24 -6.40 2.90 -5.51
C GLN A 24 -4.89 2.71 -5.32
N GLN A 25 -4.07 3.25 -6.22
CA GLN A 25 -2.61 3.17 -6.10
C GLN A 25 -2.11 3.86 -4.81
N SER A 26 -1.25 3.18 -4.05
CA SER A 26 -0.50 3.77 -2.92
C SER A 26 1.00 3.75 -3.20
N GLY A 27 1.62 4.92 -3.29
CA GLY A 27 3.01 5.10 -3.66
C GLY A 27 3.17 5.76 -5.03
N THR A 28 4.35 5.63 -5.62
CA THR A 28 4.74 6.32 -6.85
C THR A 28 4.97 5.32 -7.98
N SER A 29 4.70 5.73 -9.22
CA SER A 29 5.09 4.99 -10.42
C SER A 29 6.09 5.80 -11.24
N GLY A 30 7.10 5.14 -11.82
CA GLY A 30 8.08 5.77 -12.72
C GLY A 30 9.11 6.70 -12.06
N GLN A 31 9.23 6.71 -10.72
CA GLN A 31 10.11 7.63 -9.99
C GLN A 31 11.39 7.00 -9.43
N SER A 32 11.61 5.70 -9.67
CA SER A 32 12.78 4.96 -9.16
C SER A 32 12.99 5.11 -7.64
N LYS A 33 11.89 5.20 -6.88
CA LYS A 33 11.90 5.27 -5.41
C LYS A 33 11.58 3.92 -4.80
N ARG A 34 12.25 3.60 -3.69
CA ARG A 34 11.97 2.37 -2.94
C ARG A 34 10.65 2.46 -2.18
N LEU A 35 9.96 1.32 -2.12
CA LEU A 35 8.96 1.04 -1.10
C LEU A 35 9.68 0.66 0.18
N GLU A 36 9.49 1.42 1.26
CA GLU A 36 10.19 1.20 2.54
C GLU A 36 9.26 0.67 3.64
N GLY A 37 7.94 0.72 3.42
CA GLY A 37 6.95 0.17 4.35
C GLY A 37 5.53 0.22 3.82
N ILE A 38 4.67 -0.67 4.33
CA ILE A 38 3.24 -0.72 4.02
C ILE A 38 2.46 -0.77 5.33
N ASN A 39 1.42 0.05 5.46
CA ASN A 39 0.46 -0.03 6.55
C ASN A 39 -0.92 -0.34 5.97
N ILE A 40 -1.56 -1.42 6.44
CA ILE A 40 -2.85 -1.91 5.95
C ILE A 40 -3.83 -1.95 7.11
N LYS A 41 -5.06 -1.48 6.89
CA LYS A 41 -6.17 -1.54 7.83
C LYS A 41 -7.40 -2.13 7.15
N LEU A 42 -7.97 -3.15 7.78
CA LEU A 42 -9.24 -3.74 7.39
C LEU A 42 -10.39 -3.03 8.10
N SER A 43 -11.53 -2.91 7.41
CA SER A 43 -12.78 -2.55 8.07
C SER A 43 -13.15 -3.62 9.10
N PRO A 44 -13.65 -3.25 10.30
CA PRO A 44 -14.10 -4.22 11.31
C PRO A 44 -15.20 -5.17 10.82
N SER A 45 -15.89 -4.80 9.75
CA SER A 45 -16.95 -5.61 9.14
C SER A 45 -16.44 -6.66 8.15
N LEU A 46 -15.12 -6.76 7.93
CA LEU A 46 -14.52 -7.66 6.96
C LEU A 46 -13.85 -8.81 7.71
N ASP A 47 -14.40 -10.02 7.59
CA ASP A 47 -13.76 -11.26 8.04
C ASP A 47 -12.94 -11.85 6.91
N GLY A 48 -11.65 -12.09 7.15
CA GLY A 48 -10.75 -12.68 6.17
C GLY A 48 -9.27 -12.40 6.41
N ASN A 49 -8.44 -12.84 5.47
CA ASN A 49 -6.99 -12.66 5.52
C ASN A 49 -6.55 -11.45 4.70
N VAL A 50 -5.54 -10.72 5.18
CA VAL A 50 -4.78 -9.78 4.34
C VAL A 50 -3.72 -10.57 3.58
N VAL A 51 -3.81 -10.59 2.25
CA VAL A 51 -2.78 -11.13 1.36
C VAL A 51 -2.25 -9.98 0.50
N TYR A 52 -0.94 -9.79 0.50
CA TYR A 52 -0.28 -8.77 -0.32
C TYR A 52 0.90 -9.38 -1.09
N ARG A 53 1.21 -8.77 -2.24
CA ARG A 53 2.38 -9.11 -3.06
C ARG A 53 3.08 -7.85 -3.45
N THR A 54 4.38 -7.78 -3.17
CA THR A 54 5.25 -6.73 -3.71
C THR A 54 6.02 -7.29 -4.89
N HIS A 55 6.17 -6.48 -5.94
CA HIS A 55 7.11 -6.76 -7.00
C HIS A 55 8.35 -5.90 -6.74
N VAL A 56 9.46 -6.54 -6.41
CA VAL A 56 10.76 -5.87 -6.23
C VAL A 56 11.54 -6.12 -7.51
N GLN A 57 11.59 -5.12 -8.37
CA GLN A 57 12.54 -5.12 -9.48
C GLN A 57 13.90 -4.71 -8.89
N ASP A 58 14.94 -5.48 -9.19
CA ASP A 58 16.32 -5.42 -8.67
C ASP A 58 16.68 -6.38 -7.51
N TYR A 59 16.14 -7.61 -7.53
CA TYR A 59 16.89 -8.78 -7.03
C TYR A 59 17.12 -9.76 -8.18
N GLY A 60 18.27 -9.58 -8.83
CA GLY A 60 18.79 -10.32 -9.99
C GLY A 60 20.08 -9.69 -10.47
#